data_AF-A0A178ZDH2-F1
#
_entry.id   AF-A0A178ZDH2-F1
#
_cell.length_a   1.000
_cell.length_b   1.000
_cell.length_c   1.000
_cell.angle_alpha   90.00
_cell.angle_beta   90.00
_cell.angle_gamma   90.00
#
_symmetry.space_group_name_H-M   'P 1'
#
loop_
_entity.id
_entity.type
_entity.pdbx_description
1 polymer ?
#
loop_
_entity_poly.entity_id
_entity_poly.type
_entity_poly.pdbx_seq_one_letter_code
_entity_poly.pdbx_strand_id
1 'polypeptide(L)'
;MARSSIIALATAALLATTANAQFGFGGGFGFGGGDVSNGGDCPPWISNCDNSNNGGNDGGSSSSNSISQSALFSSPAEFDRATRILIAHAVLASAVWVLFVPSLAILLRLNIKNPIVLKIHAVGQILSYIVFIVAAGMGIWLAQQSSAFGVWNDPHPKLGLAILALAFFQPIFGSIHHSIYKKRAQNVQAGRPTKPPSRTTPGRIHLWLGRLLIVLGMVNGGLGIRLASFSPFQTDSTSTKAKIAYGVVAATMFLLYLVFVVTFELRKSRTSSEEARGREHVVPKDGLPSYDESEESVGRSSRHS
;
A
#
# COMPACT_ATOMS: atom_id res chain seq x y z
N MET A 1 -17.82 21.09 -27.63
CA MET A 1 -16.93 19.93 -27.38
C MET A 1 -15.48 20.33 -27.63
N ALA A 2 -14.81 20.99 -26.67
CA ALA A 2 -13.37 21.29 -26.72
C ALA A 2 -12.90 21.92 -25.39
N ARG A 3 -12.93 21.19 -24.27
CA ARG A 3 -12.31 21.63 -22.99
C ARG A 3 -11.92 20.43 -22.11
N SER A 4 -11.12 19.49 -22.62
CA SER A 4 -10.66 18.34 -21.81
C SER A 4 -9.24 17.82 -22.10
N SER A 5 -8.37 18.62 -22.73
CA SER A 5 -7.10 18.07 -23.24
C SER A 5 -5.82 18.80 -22.79
N ILE A 6 -5.86 19.66 -21.78
CA ILE A 6 -4.67 20.45 -21.37
C ILE A 6 -4.03 19.98 -20.05
N ILE A 7 -4.67 19.11 -19.26
CA ILE A 7 -4.13 18.72 -17.94
C ILE A 7 -3.19 17.48 -18.01
N ALA A 8 -3.10 16.81 -19.15
CA ALA A 8 -2.29 15.59 -19.28
C ALA A 8 -0.84 15.80 -19.77
N LEU A 9 -0.43 17.03 -20.13
CA LEU A 9 0.91 17.29 -20.66
C LEU A 9 1.85 18.09 -19.73
N ALA A 10 1.37 18.59 -18.59
CA ALA A 10 2.21 19.33 -17.65
C ALA A 10 2.95 18.45 -16.63
N THR A 11 2.58 17.17 -16.47
CA THR A 11 3.17 16.26 -15.48
C THR A 11 4.41 15.51 -15.96
N ALA A 12 4.70 15.50 -17.27
CA ALA A 12 5.90 14.85 -17.82
C ALA A 12 7.11 15.80 -17.94
N ALA A 13 6.90 17.13 -17.94
CA ALA A 13 7.95 18.12 -18.18
C ALA A 13 8.57 18.73 -16.90
N LEU A 14 8.05 18.40 -15.71
CA LEU A 14 8.61 18.87 -14.43
C LEU A 14 9.55 17.84 -13.76
N LEU A 15 10.12 16.92 -14.54
CA LEU A 15 11.09 15.91 -14.08
C LEU A 15 12.54 16.23 -14.49
N ALA A 16 12.78 17.37 -15.12
CA ALA A 16 14.11 17.79 -15.55
C ALA A 16 14.32 19.26 -15.21
N THR A 17 14.38 19.59 -13.91
CA THR A 17 15.17 20.70 -13.34
C THR A 17 14.81 20.86 -11.87
N THR A 18 15.64 20.31 -10.99
CA THR A 18 16.06 20.96 -9.72
C THR A 18 17.27 20.19 -9.23
N ALA A 19 18.43 20.59 -9.76
CA ALA A 19 19.69 20.37 -9.08
C ALA A 19 19.73 21.24 -7.83
N ASN A 20 20.26 20.68 -6.75
CA ASN A 20 20.68 21.35 -5.52
C ASN A 20 19.58 22.04 -4.70
N ALA A 21 18.95 21.26 -3.83
CA ALA A 21 18.42 21.80 -2.59
C ALA A 21 18.71 20.83 -1.45
N GLN A 22 19.66 21.20 -0.59
CA GLN A 22 19.84 20.63 0.73
C GLN A 22 18.65 21.08 1.60
N PHE A 23 17.58 20.29 1.58
CA PHE A 23 16.43 20.54 2.46
C PHE A 23 16.67 19.89 3.83
N GLY A 24 17.18 20.70 4.75
CA GLY A 24 17.04 20.44 6.18
C GLY A 24 15.60 20.75 6.60
N PHE A 25 14.83 19.72 6.96
CA PHE A 25 13.54 19.87 7.64
C PHE A 25 13.60 19.11 8.95
N GLY A 26 13.71 19.86 10.05
CA GLY A 26 13.53 19.35 11.41
C GLY A 26 12.06 18.98 11.61
N GLY A 27 11.80 17.69 11.82
CA GLY A 27 10.45 17.16 11.99
C GLY A 27 10.38 15.65 11.84
N GLY A 28 11.01 14.92 12.76
CA GLY A 28 10.55 13.61 13.23
C GLY A 28 10.08 12.54 12.23
N PHE A 29 10.70 12.43 11.05
CA PHE A 29 10.65 11.22 10.21
C PHE A 29 12.03 11.04 9.56
N GLY A 30 12.98 10.53 10.34
CA GLY A 30 14.36 10.34 9.92
C GLY A 30 14.53 9.14 8.98
N PHE A 31 14.57 9.38 7.68
CA PHE A 31 15.44 8.64 6.76
C PHE A 31 16.71 9.47 6.53
N GLY A 32 17.34 9.90 7.63
CA GLY A 32 18.67 10.48 7.63
C GLY A 32 19.68 9.36 7.84
N GLY A 33 20.81 9.41 7.12
CA GLY A 33 21.98 8.61 7.44
C GLY A 33 22.45 8.97 8.85
N GLY A 34 21.94 8.26 9.84
CA GLY A 34 22.51 8.18 11.17
C GLY A 34 23.44 6.99 11.20
N ASP A 35 24.62 7.22 11.74
CA ASP A 35 25.56 6.17 12.12
C ASP A 35 24.83 4.99 12.75
N VAL A 36 25.20 3.78 12.32
CA VAL A 36 24.75 2.53 12.93
C VAL A 36 25.39 2.44 14.31
N SER A 37 24.85 3.18 15.26
CA SER A 37 25.30 3.23 16.64
C SER A 37 24.10 3.46 17.56
N ASN A 38 23.16 2.52 17.51
CA ASN A 38 22.45 2.00 18.68
C ASN A 38 21.46 0.90 18.27
N GLY A 39 21.77 -0.34 18.66
CA GLY A 39 20.80 -1.43 18.73
C GLY A 39 20.75 -2.40 17.53
N GLY A 40 21.61 -3.41 17.54
CA GLY A 40 21.25 -4.80 17.19
C GLY A 40 21.16 -5.25 15.73
N ASP A 41 20.85 -4.39 14.75
CA ASP A 41 20.55 -4.87 13.39
C ASP A 41 21.58 -4.42 12.34
N CYS A 42 22.74 -5.07 12.35
CA CYS A 42 23.68 -5.06 11.24
C CYS A 42 22.98 -5.47 9.93
N PRO A 43 23.13 -4.70 8.82
CA PRO A 43 22.72 -5.17 7.50
C PRO A 43 23.41 -6.51 7.19
N PRO A 44 22.74 -7.45 6.48
CA PRO A 44 23.29 -8.78 6.14
C PRO A 44 24.67 -8.77 5.46
N TRP A 45 25.03 -7.65 4.86
CA TRP A 45 26.23 -7.48 4.04
C TRP A 45 27.43 -6.91 4.79
N ILE A 46 27.27 -6.59 6.08
CA ILE A 46 28.28 -5.94 6.91
C ILE A 46 28.65 -6.88 8.06
N SER A 47 29.92 -7.23 8.15
CA SER A 47 30.44 -8.17 9.15
C SER A 47 30.77 -7.55 10.51
N ASN A 48 30.88 -6.22 10.61
CA ASN A 48 31.16 -5.53 11.86
C ASN A 48 30.55 -4.13 11.87
N CYS A 49 29.46 -3.96 12.63
CA CYS A 49 28.75 -2.68 12.80
C CYS A 49 28.91 -2.12 14.22
N ASP A 50 29.66 -2.81 15.08
CA ASP A 50 30.02 -2.31 16.39
C ASP A 50 31.22 -1.39 16.24
N ASN A 51 30.97 -0.09 16.06
CA ASN A 51 31.98 0.92 16.36
C ASN A 51 31.92 1.24 17.86
N SER A 52 32.26 0.29 18.72
CA SER A 52 32.59 0.62 20.11
C SER A 52 33.94 1.32 20.09
N ASN A 53 33.92 2.65 19.99
CA ASN A 53 35.10 3.49 20.21
C ASN A 53 35.58 3.29 21.65
N ASN A 54 36.42 2.28 21.88
CA ASN A 54 37.23 2.19 23.07
C ASN A 54 38.60 2.76 22.68
N GLY A 55 38.93 3.93 23.22
CA GLY A 55 40.12 4.69 22.85
C GLY A 55 41.39 3.84 22.93
N GLY A 56 42.01 3.62 21.78
CA GLY A 56 43.30 2.96 21.63
C GLY A 56 43.86 3.31 20.25
N ASN A 57 44.88 4.15 20.24
CA ASN A 57 45.66 4.51 19.06
C ASN A 57 46.26 3.25 18.42
N ASP A 58 46.21 3.12 17.09
CA ASP A 58 47.32 2.71 16.21
C ASP A 58 46.84 2.22 14.84
N GLY A 59 47.55 2.67 13.78
CA GLY A 59 47.76 1.91 12.54
C GLY A 59 46.56 1.78 11.60
N GLY A 60 46.58 2.53 10.50
CA GLY A 60 45.56 2.45 9.46
C GLY A 60 45.44 1.06 8.84
N SER A 61 44.24 0.49 8.95
CA SER A 61 43.65 -0.33 7.90
C SER A 61 42.16 -0.04 7.88
N SER A 62 41.70 0.72 6.89
CA SER A 62 40.28 0.80 6.57
C SER A 62 39.89 -0.53 5.91
N SER A 63 39.75 -1.58 6.72
CA SER A 63 39.21 -2.84 6.25
C SER A 63 37.77 -2.58 5.82
N SER A 64 37.54 -2.53 4.51
CA SER A 64 36.20 -2.47 3.95
C SER A 64 35.44 -3.71 4.41
N ASN A 65 34.57 -3.57 5.43
CA ASN A 65 33.74 -4.64 6.00
C ASN A 65 32.60 -5.09 5.06
N SER A 66 32.77 -4.93 3.75
CA SER A 66 31.81 -5.28 2.73
C SER A 66 32.14 -6.66 2.16
N ILE A 67 31.13 -7.53 2.08
CA ILE A 67 31.25 -8.84 1.43
C ILE A 67 31.68 -8.67 -0.02
N SER A 68 32.70 -9.41 -0.45
CA SER A 68 33.20 -9.37 -1.83
C SER A 68 32.29 -10.14 -2.80
N GLN A 69 32.25 -9.72 -4.07
CA GLN A 69 31.53 -10.38 -5.16
C GLN A 69 31.79 -11.90 -5.21
N SER A 70 33.06 -12.29 -5.06
CA SER A 70 33.53 -13.68 -5.09
C SER A 70 33.02 -14.55 -3.94
N ALA A 71 32.57 -13.94 -2.84
CA ALA A 71 31.97 -14.68 -1.73
C ALA A 71 30.49 -15.05 -1.99
N LEU A 72 29.82 -14.35 -2.90
CA LEU A 72 28.39 -14.57 -3.22
C LEU A 72 28.17 -15.37 -4.51
N PHE A 73 29.06 -15.23 -5.48
CA PHE A 73 28.94 -15.86 -6.79
C PHE A 73 30.28 -16.42 -7.28
N SER A 74 30.20 -17.55 -7.98
CA SER A 74 31.36 -18.29 -8.47
C SER A 74 32.01 -17.64 -9.69
N SER A 75 31.32 -16.72 -10.37
CA SER A 75 31.83 -15.99 -11.52
C SER A 75 31.30 -14.55 -11.62
N PRO A 76 32.03 -13.63 -12.28
CA PRO A 76 31.55 -12.28 -12.54
C PRO A 76 30.23 -12.25 -13.32
N ALA A 77 30.04 -13.17 -14.28
CA ALA A 77 28.85 -13.25 -15.10
C ALA A 77 27.57 -13.58 -14.29
N GLU A 78 27.69 -14.46 -13.29
CA GLU A 78 26.57 -14.79 -12.39
C GLU A 78 26.19 -13.61 -11.50
N PHE A 79 27.18 -12.88 -11.00
CA PHE A 79 26.95 -11.68 -10.22
C PHE A 79 26.27 -10.57 -11.04
N ASP A 80 26.70 -10.37 -12.30
CA ASP A 80 26.06 -9.40 -13.20
C ASP A 80 24.59 -9.77 -13.46
N ARG A 81 24.32 -11.08 -13.63
CA ARG A 81 22.95 -11.59 -13.75
C ARG A 81 22.14 -11.31 -12.49
N ALA A 82 22.69 -11.56 -11.31
CA ALA A 82 22.01 -11.29 -10.04
C ALA A 82 21.74 -9.79 -9.84
N THR A 83 22.70 -8.92 -10.19
CA THR A 83 22.52 -7.46 -10.18
C THR A 83 21.35 -7.03 -11.07
N ARG A 84 21.25 -7.59 -12.29
CA ARG A 84 20.12 -7.31 -13.20
C ARG A 84 18.79 -7.79 -12.62
N ILE A 85 18.75 -8.97 -12.00
CA ILE A 85 17.57 -9.51 -11.33
C ILE A 85 17.15 -8.61 -10.15
N LEU A 86 18.12 -8.10 -9.37
CA LEU A 86 17.87 -7.18 -8.26
C LEU A 86 17.23 -5.89 -8.76
N ILE A 87 17.76 -5.29 -9.84
CA ILE A 87 17.19 -4.09 -10.44
C ILE A 87 15.78 -4.37 -10.96
N ALA A 88 15.57 -5.49 -11.66
CA ALA A 88 14.26 -5.87 -12.17
C ALA A 88 13.24 -6.09 -11.04
N HIS A 89 13.62 -6.76 -9.96
CA HIS A 89 12.81 -6.91 -8.74
C HIS A 89 12.41 -5.54 -8.19
N ALA A 90 13.39 -4.66 -7.96
CA ALA A 90 13.15 -3.35 -7.36
C ALA A 90 12.22 -2.48 -8.21
N VAL A 91 12.42 -2.45 -9.54
CA VAL A 91 11.58 -1.68 -10.48
C VAL A 91 10.16 -2.23 -10.52
N LEU A 92 9.98 -3.54 -10.67
CA LEU A 92 8.65 -4.15 -10.79
C LEU A 92 7.87 -4.07 -9.48
N ALA A 93 8.50 -4.37 -8.35
CA ALA A 93 7.85 -4.28 -7.04
C ALA A 93 7.45 -2.82 -6.72
N SER A 94 8.31 -1.85 -7.02
CA SER A 94 8.01 -0.42 -6.84
C SER A 94 6.89 0.03 -7.76
N ALA A 95 6.91 -0.35 -9.05
CA ALA A 95 5.84 -0.01 -9.98
C ALA A 95 4.47 -0.51 -9.48
N VAL A 96 4.40 -1.74 -8.96
CA VAL A 96 3.16 -2.27 -8.39
C VAL A 96 2.70 -1.48 -7.17
N TRP A 97 3.53 -1.38 -6.13
CA TRP A 97 3.09 -0.89 -4.82
C TRP A 97 3.05 0.63 -4.71
N VAL A 98 3.86 1.33 -5.51
CA VAL A 98 3.92 2.80 -5.50
C VAL A 98 2.98 3.41 -6.54
N LEU A 99 2.84 2.79 -7.72
CA LEU A 99 2.07 3.37 -8.82
C LEU A 99 0.76 2.64 -9.07
N PHE A 100 0.79 1.36 -9.45
CA PHE A 100 -0.40 0.68 -9.98
C PHE A 100 -1.47 0.44 -8.92
N VAL A 101 -1.12 -0.16 -7.78
CA VAL A 101 -2.09 -0.50 -6.72
C VAL A 101 -2.75 0.77 -6.16
N PRO A 102 -2.01 1.85 -5.80
CA PRO A 102 -2.63 3.10 -5.35
C PRO A 102 -3.48 3.75 -6.43
N SER A 103 -3.03 3.80 -7.68
CA SER A 103 -3.78 4.42 -8.79
C SER A 103 -5.10 3.70 -9.05
N LEU A 104 -5.08 2.36 -9.08
CA LEU A 104 -6.28 1.54 -9.26
C LEU A 104 -7.24 1.64 -8.05
N ALA A 105 -6.72 1.90 -6.85
CA ALA A 105 -7.54 2.17 -5.67
C ALA A 105 -8.17 3.58 -5.69
N ILE A 106 -7.46 4.59 -6.19
CA ILE A 106 -7.96 5.97 -6.37
C ILE A 106 -9.07 6.00 -7.43
N LEU A 107 -8.93 5.24 -8.52
CA LEU A 107 -9.89 5.22 -9.62
C LEU A 107 -11.34 4.97 -9.16
N LEU A 108 -11.55 4.07 -8.20
CA LEU A 108 -12.87 3.78 -7.63
C LEU A 108 -13.44 4.93 -6.77
N ARG A 109 -12.61 5.88 -6.34
CA ARG A 109 -13.00 7.02 -5.48
C ARG A 109 -13.36 8.27 -6.25
N LEU A 110 -13.19 8.27 -7.58
CA LEU A 110 -13.60 9.37 -8.45
C LEU A 110 -15.13 9.47 -8.64
N ASN A 111 -15.91 8.69 -7.87
CA ASN A 111 -17.37 8.66 -7.87
C ASN A 111 -18.01 8.38 -9.24
N ILE A 112 -17.25 7.79 -10.15
CA ILE A 112 -17.73 7.33 -11.45
C ILE A 112 -18.47 6.01 -11.20
N LYS A 113 -19.80 6.07 -11.06
CA LYS A 113 -20.68 4.90 -10.94
C LYS A 113 -20.78 4.15 -12.28
N ASN A 114 -19.65 3.71 -12.81
CA ASN A 114 -19.55 3.05 -14.10
C ASN A 114 -19.04 1.60 -13.91
N PRO A 115 -19.77 0.58 -14.39
CA PRO A 115 -19.32 -0.82 -14.31
C PRO A 115 -17.96 -1.05 -14.99
N ILE A 116 -17.57 -0.21 -15.95
CA ILE A 116 -16.26 -0.25 -16.61
C ILE A 116 -15.14 0.06 -15.61
N VAL A 117 -15.32 1.05 -14.74
CA VAL A 117 -14.30 1.45 -13.74
C VAL A 117 -14.04 0.32 -12.74
N LEU A 118 -15.10 -0.38 -12.32
CA LEU A 118 -14.96 -1.55 -11.46
C LEU A 118 -14.21 -2.70 -12.15
N LYS A 119 -14.47 -2.92 -13.45
CA LYS A 119 -13.72 -3.92 -14.25
C LYS A 119 -12.24 -3.55 -14.37
N ILE A 120 -11.93 -2.28 -14.66
CA ILE A 120 -10.55 -1.78 -14.74
C ILE A 120 -9.84 -1.98 -13.40
N HIS A 121 -10.50 -1.67 -12.28
CA HIS A 121 -9.96 -1.94 -10.95
C HIS A 121 -9.68 -3.43 -10.76
N ALA A 122 -10.66 -4.31 -10.99
CA ALA A 122 -10.50 -5.74 -10.77
C ALA A 122 -9.40 -6.35 -11.64
N VAL A 123 -9.43 -6.10 -12.95
CA VAL A 123 -8.44 -6.62 -13.90
C VAL A 123 -7.06 -6.04 -13.63
N GLY A 124 -6.98 -4.72 -13.42
CA GLY A 124 -5.72 -4.05 -13.12
C GLY A 124 -5.08 -4.55 -11.83
N GLN A 125 -5.87 -4.82 -10.78
CA GLN A 125 -5.35 -5.35 -9.51
C GLN A 125 -4.85 -6.78 -9.67
N ILE A 126 -5.56 -7.63 -10.44
CA ILE A 126 -5.10 -9.00 -10.74
C ILE A 126 -3.78 -8.95 -11.53
N LEU A 127 -3.69 -8.13 -12.57
CA LEU A 127 -2.46 -7.97 -13.36
C LEU A 127 -1.31 -7.45 -12.50
N SER A 128 -1.57 -6.44 -11.65
CA SER A 128 -0.57 -5.91 -10.71
C SER A 128 -0.08 -6.99 -9.74
N TYR A 129 -0.98 -7.84 -9.25
CA TYR A 129 -0.62 -8.95 -8.37
C TYR A 129 0.21 -10.02 -9.08
N ILE A 130 -0.08 -10.36 -10.34
CA ILE A 130 0.75 -11.27 -11.14
C ILE A 130 2.17 -10.71 -11.31
N VAL A 131 2.29 -9.44 -11.67
CA VAL A 131 3.60 -8.76 -11.76
C VAL A 131 4.33 -8.80 -10.43
N PHE A 132 3.62 -8.62 -9.32
CA PHE A 132 4.20 -8.70 -7.98
C PHE A 132 4.65 -10.10 -7.59
N ILE A 133 3.94 -11.17 -8.00
CA ILE A 133 4.39 -12.55 -7.81
C ILE A 133 5.73 -12.77 -8.53
N VAL A 134 5.87 -12.28 -9.76
CA VAL A 134 7.12 -12.38 -10.51
C VAL A 134 8.24 -11.61 -9.80
N ALA A 135 7.97 -10.37 -9.37
CA ALA A 135 8.90 -9.57 -8.58
C ALA A 135 9.30 -10.30 -7.29
N ALA A 136 8.35 -10.83 -6.52
CA ALA A 136 8.61 -11.59 -5.30
C ALA A 136 9.45 -12.85 -5.58
N GLY A 137 9.19 -13.58 -6.66
CA GLY A 137 9.98 -14.72 -7.10
C GLY A 137 11.45 -14.36 -7.34
N MET A 138 11.71 -13.22 -8.00
CA MET A 138 13.08 -12.70 -8.18
C MET A 138 13.75 -12.36 -6.85
N GLY A 139 13.03 -11.73 -5.92
CA GLY A 139 13.53 -11.41 -4.58
C GLY A 139 13.82 -12.65 -3.74
N ILE A 140 12.95 -13.66 -3.79
CA ILE A 140 13.13 -14.95 -3.12
C ILE A 140 14.39 -15.64 -3.66
N TRP A 141 14.58 -15.67 -4.98
CA TRP A 141 15.76 -16.27 -5.59
C TRP A 141 17.06 -15.56 -5.14
N LEU A 142 17.08 -14.22 -5.09
CA LEU A 142 18.22 -13.47 -4.56
C LEU A 142 18.50 -13.77 -3.08
N ALA A 143 17.45 -13.87 -2.26
CA ALA A 143 17.57 -14.18 -0.85
C ALA A 143 18.03 -15.63 -0.61
N GLN A 144 17.68 -16.58 -1.47
CA GLN A 144 18.20 -17.94 -1.45
C GLN A 144 19.71 -17.97 -1.73
N GLN A 145 20.15 -17.26 -2.77
CA GLN A 145 21.57 -17.17 -3.13
C GLN A 145 22.41 -16.50 -2.03
N SER A 146 21.80 -15.60 -1.27
CA SER A 146 22.46 -14.83 -0.22
C SER A 146 22.15 -15.36 1.19
N SER A 147 21.59 -16.57 1.29
CA SER A 147 21.06 -17.12 2.55
C SER A 147 22.11 -17.29 3.64
N ALA A 148 23.35 -17.64 3.26
CA ALA A 148 24.49 -17.77 4.18
C ALA A 148 24.84 -16.46 4.90
N PHE A 149 24.42 -15.31 4.36
CA PHE A 149 24.68 -13.98 4.92
C PHE A 149 23.51 -13.46 5.76
N GLY A 150 22.51 -14.30 6.03
CA GLY A 150 21.40 -13.92 6.91
C GLY A 150 20.40 -12.94 6.29
N VAL A 151 20.33 -12.84 4.96
CA VAL A 151 19.36 -11.94 4.27
C VAL A 151 17.92 -12.19 4.72
N TRP A 152 17.55 -13.43 5.01
CA TRP A 152 16.23 -13.79 5.53
C TRP A 152 15.89 -13.18 6.89
N ASN A 153 16.88 -12.72 7.65
CA ASN A 153 16.66 -12.05 8.93
C ASN A 153 16.26 -10.59 8.78
N ASP A 154 16.54 -9.98 7.62
CA ASP A 154 16.16 -8.60 7.34
C ASP A 154 14.63 -8.43 7.30
N PRO A 155 14.09 -7.29 7.78
CA PRO A 155 12.66 -7.03 7.75
C PRO A 155 12.06 -6.98 6.33
N HIS A 156 12.82 -6.62 5.30
CA HIS A 156 12.32 -6.54 3.92
C HIS A 156 11.77 -7.88 3.38
N PRO A 157 12.54 -8.98 3.33
CA PRO A 157 12.01 -10.26 2.84
C PRO A 157 10.88 -10.82 3.72
N LYS A 158 10.95 -10.67 5.05
CA LYS A 158 9.89 -11.10 5.98
C LYS A 158 8.58 -10.37 5.69
N LEU A 159 8.63 -9.03 5.62
CA LEU A 159 7.47 -8.19 5.36
C LEU A 159 6.96 -8.38 3.92
N GLY A 160 7.86 -8.51 2.94
CA GLY A 160 7.51 -8.77 1.54
C GLY A 160 6.73 -10.07 1.36
N LEU A 161 7.13 -11.16 2.03
CA LEU A 161 6.38 -12.43 2.02
C LEU A 161 5.01 -12.30 2.71
N ALA A 162 4.94 -11.57 3.82
CA ALA A 162 3.65 -11.31 4.48
C ALA A 162 2.70 -10.51 3.57
N ILE A 163 3.21 -9.49 2.88
CA ILE A 163 2.46 -8.69 1.90
C ILE A 163 1.99 -9.58 0.73
N LEU A 164 2.84 -10.45 0.20
CA LEU A 164 2.49 -11.39 -0.86
C LEU A 164 1.33 -12.30 -0.43
N ALA A 165 1.43 -12.90 0.76
CA ALA A 165 0.40 -13.78 1.29
C ALA A 165 -0.92 -13.04 1.58
N LEU A 166 -0.86 -11.85 2.17
CA LEU A 166 -2.06 -11.05 2.48
C LEU A 166 -2.73 -10.50 1.21
N ALA A 167 -1.95 -10.12 0.20
CA ALA A 167 -2.47 -9.64 -1.08
C ALA A 167 -3.24 -10.72 -1.84
N PHE A 168 -2.89 -12.01 -1.67
CA PHE A 168 -3.65 -13.13 -2.24
C PHE A 168 -5.13 -13.13 -1.83
N PHE A 169 -5.44 -12.76 -0.59
CA PHE A 169 -6.82 -12.75 -0.08
C PHE A 169 -7.65 -11.55 -0.55
N GLN A 170 -7.01 -10.47 -1.04
CA GLN A 170 -7.71 -9.29 -1.56
C GLN A 170 -8.74 -9.59 -2.66
N PRO A 171 -8.39 -10.28 -3.77
CA PRO A 171 -9.34 -10.62 -4.82
C PRO A 171 -10.47 -11.55 -4.34
N ILE A 172 -10.17 -12.45 -3.40
CA ILE A 172 -11.17 -13.34 -2.79
C ILE A 172 -12.22 -12.51 -2.04
N PHE A 173 -11.79 -11.64 -1.12
CA PHE A 173 -12.73 -10.79 -0.38
C PHE A 173 -13.47 -9.80 -1.29
N GLY A 174 -12.80 -9.26 -2.30
CA GLY A 174 -13.41 -8.37 -3.30
C GLY A 174 -14.51 -9.06 -4.11
N SER A 175 -14.25 -10.28 -4.60
CA SER A 175 -15.21 -11.06 -5.40
C SER A 175 -16.41 -11.53 -4.58
N ILE A 176 -16.21 -11.96 -3.33
CA ILE A 176 -17.30 -12.33 -2.41
C ILE A 176 -18.17 -11.10 -2.12
N HIS A 177 -17.56 -9.96 -1.80
CA HIS A 177 -18.28 -8.72 -1.56
C HIS A 177 -19.12 -8.30 -2.78
N HIS A 178 -18.51 -8.29 -3.96
CA HIS A 178 -19.17 -7.88 -5.20
C HIS A 178 -20.33 -8.82 -5.56
N SER A 179 -20.14 -10.13 -5.42
CA SER A 179 -21.19 -11.13 -5.70
C SER A 179 -22.41 -10.96 -4.80
N ILE A 180 -22.18 -10.76 -3.49
CA ILE A 180 -23.27 -10.51 -2.53
C ILE A 180 -23.96 -9.17 -2.83
N TYR A 181 -23.20 -8.12 -3.12
CA TYR A 181 -23.75 -6.80 -3.44
C TYR A 181 -24.64 -6.84 -4.69
N LYS A 182 -24.15 -7.47 -5.77
CA LYS A 182 -24.89 -7.63 -7.03
C LYS A 182 -26.17 -8.43 -6.81
N LYS A 183 -26.11 -9.54 -6.07
CA LYS A 183 -27.29 -10.36 -5.76
C LYS A 183 -28.34 -9.57 -4.97
N ARG A 184 -27.92 -8.77 -3.98
CA ARG A 184 -28.83 -7.88 -3.23
C ARG A 184 -29.45 -6.81 -4.12
N ALA A 185 -28.66 -6.16 -4.96
CA ALA A 185 -29.15 -5.13 -5.88
C ALA A 185 -30.19 -5.69 -6.87
N GLN A 186 -29.95 -6.87 -7.44
CA GLN A 186 -30.89 -7.55 -8.33
C GLN A 186 -32.18 -7.96 -7.62
N ASN A 187 -32.09 -8.48 -6.39
CA ASN A 187 -33.25 -8.87 -5.61
C ASN A 187 -34.13 -7.67 -5.23
N VAL A 188 -33.53 -6.53 -4.86
CA VAL A 188 -34.27 -5.28 -4.59
C VAL A 188 -34.99 -4.79 -5.86
N GLN A 189 -34.31 -4.80 -7.01
CA GLN A 189 -34.93 -4.42 -8.30
C GLN A 189 -36.08 -5.36 -8.70
N ALA A 190 -35.98 -6.65 -8.34
CA ALA A 190 -37.00 -7.65 -8.61
C ALA A 190 -38.12 -7.70 -7.54
N GLY A 191 -38.15 -6.76 -6.58
CA GLY A 191 -39.17 -6.72 -5.51
C GLY A 191 -39.08 -7.87 -4.50
N ARG A 192 -37.97 -8.61 -4.46
CA ARG A 192 -37.79 -9.75 -3.53
C ARG A 192 -37.35 -9.25 -2.15
N PRO A 193 -37.85 -9.86 -1.05
CA PRO A 193 -37.42 -9.50 0.30
C PRO A 193 -35.93 -9.80 0.47
N THR A 194 -35.12 -8.75 0.61
CA THR A 194 -33.67 -8.86 0.82
C THR A 194 -33.14 -7.64 1.57
N LYS A 195 -31.96 -7.77 2.18
CA LYS A 195 -31.26 -6.63 2.79
C LYS A 195 -30.84 -5.64 1.69
N PRO A 196 -30.93 -4.32 1.91
CA PRO A 196 -30.51 -3.33 0.93
C PRO A 196 -29.03 -3.51 0.54
N PRO A 197 -28.66 -3.22 -0.72
CA PRO A 197 -27.28 -3.34 -1.19
C PRO A 197 -26.37 -2.44 -0.36
N SER A 198 -25.49 -3.06 0.41
CA SER A 198 -24.67 -2.42 1.44
C SER A 198 -23.32 -3.12 1.54
N ARG A 199 -22.36 -2.46 2.20
CA ARG A 199 -21.04 -3.06 2.48
C ARG A 199 -21.19 -4.33 3.32
N THR A 200 -20.68 -5.44 2.82
CA THR A 200 -20.64 -6.71 3.54
C THR A 200 -19.41 -6.76 4.45
N THR A 201 -19.38 -7.66 5.44
CA THR A 201 -18.20 -7.87 6.30
C THR A 201 -16.93 -8.13 5.48
N PRO A 202 -16.92 -9.02 4.46
CA PRO A 202 -15.77 -9.18 3.55
C PRO A 202 -15.41 -7.90 2.81
N GLY A 203 -16.39 -7.06 2.44
CA GLY A 203 -16.12 -5.77 1.80
C GLY A 203 -15.43 -4.77 2.72
N ARG A 204 -15.71 -4.82 4.03
CA ARG A 204 -15.02 -4.00 5.04
C ARG A 204 -13.58 -4.48 5.25
N ILE A 205 -13.38 -5.80 5.34
CA ILE A 205 -12.05 -6.42 5.44
C ILE A 205 -11.22 -6.09 4.19
N HIS A 206 -11.77 -6.28 3.00
CA HIS A 206 -11.13 -5.94 1.73
C HIS A 206 -10.64 -4.49 1.71
N LEU A 207 -11.51 -3.54 2.10
CA LEU A 207 -11.19 -2.11 2.10
C LEU A 207 -10.06 -1.75 3.09
N TRP A 208 -10.12 -2.24 4.32
CA TRP A 208 -9.10 -1.92 5.33
C TRP A 208 -7.78 -2.65 5.07
N LEU A 209 -7.84 -3.93 4.72
CA LEU A 209 -6.64 -4.69 4.36
C LEU A 209 -5.96 -4.10 3.13
N GLY A 210 -6.73 -3.63 2.12
CA GLY A 210 -6.15 -2.95 0.96
C GLY A 210 -5.45 -1.63 1.30
N ARG A 211 -5.98 -0.86 2.27
CA ARG A 211 -5.32 0.35 2.79
C ARG A 211 -4.00 0.02 3.49
N LEU A 212 -4.04 -0.99 4.38
CA LEU A 212 -2.84 -1.44 5.09
C LEU A 212 -1.78 -1.95 4.11
N LEU A 213 -2.17 -2.74 3.11
CA LEU A 213 -1.25 -3.27 2.10
C LEU A 213 -0.56 -2.18 1.29
N ILE A 214 -1.25 -1.09 0.92
CA ILE A 214 -0.60 0.04 0.22
C ILE A 214 0.51 0.65 1.07
N VAL A 215 0.23 0.93 2.35
CA VAL A 215 1.23 1.51 3.27
C VAL A 215 2.38 0.53 3.48
N LEU A 216 2.09 -0.72 3.79
CA LEU A 216 3.09 -1.76 4.01
C LEU A 216 3.94 -2.01 2.76
N GLY A 217 3.35 -1.98 1.56
CA GLY A 217 4.06 -2.11 0.30
C GLY A 217 5.07 -1.01 0.06
N MET A 218 4.71 0.26 0.34
CA MET A 218 5.62 1.39 0.24
C MET A 218 6.73 1.34 1.29
N VAL A 219 6.39 1.00 2.54
CA VAL A 219 7.40 0.80 3.60
C VAL A 219 8.36 -0.32 3.22
N ASN A 220 7.84 -1.44 2.73
CA ASN A 220 8.64 -2.58 2.32
C ASN A 220 9.57 -2.24 1.15
N GLY A 221 9.12 -1.45 0.18
CA GLY A 221 9.99 -0.96 -0.90
C GLY A 221 11.13 -0.09 -0.38
N GLY A 222 10.86 0.81 0.58
CA GLY A 222 11.89 1.59 1.26
C GLY A 222 12.91 0.73 1.99
N LEU A 223 12.45 -0.31 2.71
CA LEU A 223 13.32 -1.29 3.35
C LEU A 223 14.18 -2.05 2.34
N GLY A 224 13.63 -2.40 1.17
CA GLY A 224 14.38 -3.04 0.08
C GLY A 224 15.48 -2.15 -0.49
N ILE A 225 15.21 -0.85 -0.66
CA ILE A 225 16.24 0.12 -1.06
C ILE A 225 17.32 0.23 0.01
N ARG A 226 16.96 0.29 1.31
CA ARG A 226 17.92 0.26 2.42
C ARG A 226 18.79 -1.00 2.34
N LEU A 227 18.20 -2.18 2.18
CA LEU A 227 18.92 -3.45 2.10
C LEU A 227 19.88 -3.49 0.90
N ALA A 228 19.45 -3.01 -0.27
CA ALA A 228 20.28 -2.96 -1.47
C ALA A 228 21.46 -1.96 -1.34
N SER A 229 21.32 -0.95 -0.49
CA SER A 229 22.32 0.10 -0.31
C SER A 229 23.60 -0.36 0.38
N PHE A 230 23.48 -1.39 1.20
CA PHE A 230 24.62 -2.01 1.87
C PHE A 230 25.10 -3.25 1.11
N SER A 231 24.42 -3.62 0.02
CA SER A 231 24.71 -4.83 -0.72
C SER A 231 25.86 -4.64 -1.71
N PRO A 232 26.64 -5.69 -2.00
CA PRO A 232 27.70 -5.60 -3.01
C PRO A 232 27.16 -5.36 -4.42
N PHE A 233 25.86 -5.55 -4.67
CA PHE A 233 25.22 -5.36 -5.97
C PHE A 233 25.13 -3.91 -6.43
N GLN A 234 25.32 -2.93 -5.54
CA GLN A 234 25.19 -1.52 -5.89
C GLN A 234 26.36 -0.69 -5.35
N THR A 235 26.69 0.37 -6.10
CA THR A 235 27.61 1.41 -5.65
C THR A 235 26.89 2.44 -4.77
N ASP A 236 27.62 3.13 -3.90
CA ASP A 236 27.08 4.19 -3.04
C ASP A 236 26.33 5.27 -3.83
N SER A 237 26.85 5.62 -5.00
CA SER A 237 26.26 6.61 -5.91
C SER A 237 24.93 6.12 -6.49
N THR A 238 24.82 4.84 -6.84
CA THR A 238 23.58 4.24 -7.38
C THR A 238 22.53 4.11 -6.27
N SER A 239 22.94 3.64 -5.09
CA SER A 239 22.09 3.55 -3.91
C SER A 239 21.47 4.89 -3.54
N THR A 240 22.28 5.96 -3.48
CA THR A 240 21.81 7.29 -3.12
C THR A 240 20.78 7.82 -4.12
N LYS A 241 21.03 7.65 -5.42
CA LYS A 241 20.06 8.00 -6.47
C LYS A 241 18.76 7.20 -6.32
N ALA A 242 18.84 5.90 -6.07
CA ALA A 242 17.68 5.05 -5.88
C ALA A 242 16.85 5.44 -4.64
N LYS A 243 17.51 5.74 -3.51
CA LYS A 243 16.86 6.27 -2.28
C LYS A 243 16.06 7.53 -2.57
N ILE A 244 16.70 8.51 -3.20
CA ILE A 244 16.08 9.81 -3.49
C ILE A 244 14.91 9.63 -4.46
N ALA A 245 15.13 8.92 -5.58
CA ALA A 245 14.11 8.69 -6.59
C ALA A 245 12.89 7.96 -6.01
N TYR A 246 13.13 6.86 -5.28
CA TYR A 246 12.07 6.12 -4.62
C TYR A 246 11.31 6.98 -3.61
N GLY A 247 12.02 7.69 -2.73
CA GLY A 247 11.44 8.52 -1.69
C GLY A 247 10.52 9.61 -2.25
N VAL A 248 10.97 10.33 -3.27
CA VAL A 248 10.17 11.41 -3.91
C VAL A 248 8.91 10.86 -4.55
N VAL A 249 9.02 9.78 -5.33
CA VAL A 249 7.89 9.18 -6.04
C VAL A 249 6.89 8.57 -5.06
N ALA A 250 7.38 7.82 -4.06
CA ALA A 250 6.55 7.20 -3.04
C ALA A 250 5.82 8.23 -2.18
N ALA A 251 6.51 9.27 -1.70
CA ALA A 251 5.90 10.34 -0.92
C ALA A 251 4.82 11.07 -1.73
N THR A 252 5.12 11.42 -2.98
CA THR A 252 4.17 12.10 -3.87
C THR A 252 2.91 11.25 -4.09
N MET A 253 3.07 9.97 -4.42
CA MET A 253 1.93 9.06 -4.63
C MET A 253 1.14 8.79 -3.35
N PHE A 254 1.81 8.68 -2.21
CA PHE A 254 1.15 8.52 -0.92
C PHE A 254 0.31 9.74 -0.56
N LEU A 255 0.84 10.95 -0.75
CA LEU A 255 0.10 12.20 -0.54
C LEU A 255 -1.12 12.28 -1.47
N LEU A 256 -0.96 11.99 -2.76
CA LEU A 256 -2.06 11.94 -3.71
C LEU A 256 -3.13 10.94 -3.25
N TYR A 257 -2.72 9.72 -2.90
CA TYR A 257 -3.63 8.70 -2.38
C TYR A 257 -4.40 9.18 -1.14
N LEU A 258 -3.70 9.77 -0.17
CA LEU A 258 -4.28 10.25 1.08
C LEU A 258 -5.29 11.37 0.84
N VAL A 259 -4.97 12.35 -0.02
CA VAL A 259 -5.91 13.40 -0.42
C VAL A 259 -7.19 12.81 -1.01
N PHE A 260 -7.09 11.84 -1.93
CA PHE A 260 -8.26 11.17 -2.51
C PHE A 260 -9.05 10.33 -1.50
N VAL A 261 -8.39 9.66 -0.55
CA VAL A 261 -9.09 8.94 0.55
C VAL A 261 -9.89 9.94 1.38
N VAL A 262 -9.23 10.98 1.90
CA VAL A 262 -9.81 11.91 2.86
C VAL A 262 -10.95 12.70 2.22
N THR A 263 -10.73 13.26 1.03
CA THR A 263 -11.78 14.00 0.31
C THR A 263 -13.00 13.12 0.01
N PHE A 264 -12.81 11.85 -0.33
CA PHE A 264 -13.92 10.92 -0.55
C PHE A 264 -14.71 10.64 0.72
N GLU A 265 -14.03 10.38 1.85
CA GLU A 265 -14.75 10.10 3.11
C GLU A 265 -15.43 11.34 3.69
N LEU A 266 -14.82 12.51 3.56
CA LEU A 266 -15.46 13.78 3.94
C LEU A 266 -16.73 14.02 3.11
N ARG A 267 -16.67 13.85 1.78
CA ARG A 267 -17.87 13.98 0.92
C ARG A 267 -18.97 13.01 1.31
N LYS A 268 -18.62 11.74 1.57
CA LYS A 268 -19.58 10.72 1.99
C LYS A 268 -20.26 11.08 3.32
N SER A 269 -19.51 11.59 4.29
CA SER A 269 -20.08 12.02 5.57
C SER A 269 -21.11 13.14 5.42
N ARG A 270 -20.84 14.12 4.55
CA ARG A 270 -21.74 15.25 4.29
C ARG A 270 -23.08 14.81 3.69
N THR A 271 -23.06 13.91 2.70
CA THR A 271 -24.29 13.36 2.11
C THR A 271 -25.13 12.60 3.14
N SER A 272 -24.49 11.80 4.01
CA SER A 272 -25.22 11.09 5.09
C SER A 272 -25.79 12.05 6.14
N SER A 273 -25.09 13.13 6.49
CA SER A 273 -25.59 14.15 7.41
C SER A 273 -26.74 14.97 6.79
N GLU A 274 -26.67 15.31 5.51
CA GLU A 274 -27.75 15.99 4.79
C GLU A 274 -29.00 15.11 4.67
N GLU A 275 -28.86 13.82 4.35
CA GLU A 275 -29.98 12.86 4.35
C GLU A 275 -30.61 12.68 5.73
N ALA A 276 -29.79 12.64 6.80
CA ALA A 276 -30.30 12.54 8.17
C ALA A 276 -31.09 13.79 8.59
N ARG A 277 -30.57 14.99 8.29
CA ARG A 277 -31.26 16.27 8.55
C ARG A 277 -32.55 16.41 7.73
N GLY A 278 -32.54 15.93 6.48
CA GLY A 278 -33.73 15.90 5.63
C GLY A 278 -34.82 14.98 6.17
N ARG A 279 -34.48 13.81 6.72
CA ARG A 279 -35.46 12.92 7.37
C ARG A 279 -36.01 13.50 8.67
N GLU A 280 -35.17 14.17 9.48
CA GLU A 280 -35.62 14.84 10.70
C GLU A 280 -36.63 15.95 10.40
N HIS A 281 -36.51 16.65 9.27
CA HIS A 281 -37.44 17.71 8.88
C HIS A 281 -38.75 17.18 8.25
N VAL A 282 -38.78 15.94 7.76
CA VAL A 282 -39.99 15.29 7.21
C VAL A 282 -40.80 14.58 8.30
N VAL A 283 -40.20 14.24 9.44
CA VAL A 283 -40.91 13.76 10.63
C VAL A 283 -41.25 14.97 11.50
N PRO A 284 -42.52 15.41 11.61
CA PRO A 284 -42.87 16.52 12.49
C PRO A 284 -42.47 16.19 13.93
N LYS A 285 -41.83 17.14 14.62
CA LYS A 285 -41.47 17.00 16.05
C LYS A 285 -42.69 16.88 16.98
N ASP A 286 -43.90 17.07 16.47
CA ASP A 286 -45.13 17.17 17.25
C ASP A 286 -45.97 15.88 17.26
N GLY A 287 -45.40 14.73 16.90
CA GLY A 287 -46.16 13.49 16.71
C GLY A 287 -45.47 12.21 17.15
N LEU A 288 -44.75 12.22 18.28
CA LEU A 288 -44.34 10.97 18.94
C LEU A 288 -45.51 10.50 19.80
N PRO A 289 -46.20 9.37 19.49
CA PRO A 289 -47.08 8.74 20.46
C PRO A 289 -46.22 8.29 21.64
N SER A 290 -46.62 8.69 22.84
CA SER A 290 -46.08 8.15 24.08
C SER A 290 -46.24 6.63 24.07
N TYR A 291 -45.23 5.94 24.58
CA TYR A 291 -45.10 4.49 24.67
C TYR A 291 -46.12 3.80 25.60
N ASP A 292 -47.23 4.46 25.94
CA ASP A 292 -48.29 3.96 26.82
C ASP A 292 -49.59 3.55 26.09
N GLU A 293 -49.73 3.79 24.78
CA GLU A 293 -50.99 3.54 24.05
C GLU A 293 -51.09 2.20 23.30
N SER A 294 -50.17 1.26 23.49
CA SER A 294 -50.21 -0.06 22.80
C SER A 294 -50.63 -1.25 23.67
N GLU A 295 -50.99 -1.07 24.95
CA GLU A 295 -51.38 -2.19 25.83
C GLU A 295 -52.88 -2.28 26.17
N GLU A 296 -53.75 -1.32 25.81
CA GLU A 296 -55.18 -1.37 26.21
C GLU A 296 -56.17 -1.82 25.10
N SER A 297 -55.76 -1.94 23.83
CA SER A 297 -56.70 -2.34 22.76
C SER A 297 -56.19 -3.52 21.95
N VAL A 298 -56.48 -4.72 22.45
CA VAL A 298 -57.39 -5.72 21.83
C VAL A 298 -57.11 -7.07 22.51
N GLY A 299 -57.45 -7.12 23.79
CA GLY A 299 -57.83 -8.33 24.50
C GLY A 299 -59.32 -8.26 24.82
N ARG A 300 -60.20 -8.45 23.84
CA ARG A 300 -61.63 -8.71 24.12
C ARG A 300 -62.23 -9.67 23.11
N SER A 301 -62.04 -10.95 23.41
CA SER A 301 -62.95 -12.02 23.02
C SER A 301 -64.25 -11.85 23.80
N SER A 302 -65.39 -11.75 23.10
CA SER A 302 -66.64 -12.33 23.59
C SER A 302 -67.64 -12.52 22.45
N ARG A 303 -67.95 -13.80 22.23
CA ARG A 303 -69.13 -14.34 21.55
C ARG A 303 -70.42 -13.65 22.02
N HIS A 304 -71.39 -13.43 21.12
CA HIS A 304 -72.69 -14.09 21.16
C HIS A 304 -73.59 -13.68 19.98
N SER A 305 -74.21 -14.73 19.41
CA SER A 305 -75.48 -14.82 18.66
C SER A 305 -75.73 -13.93 17.45
#